data_AF-A0A8T6TVD9-F1
#
_entry.id   AF-A0A8T6TVD9-F1
#
_cell.length_a   1.000
_cell.length_b   1.000
_cell.length_c   1.000
_cell.angle_alpha   90.00
_cell.angle_beta   90.00
_cell.angle_gamma   90.00
#
_symmetry.space_group_name_H-M   'P 1'
#
loop_
_entity.id
_entity.type
_entity.pdbx_description
1 polymer ?
#
loop_
_entity_poly.entity_id
_entity_poly.type
_entity_poly.pdbx_seq_one_letter_code
_entity_poly.pdbx_strand_id
1 'polypeptide(L)'
;GQAKPTTAGGIYSSGMGGILAGKAISKFLESGNHSDLKEYQNKWSEKFGKEFERQVFARKVLERLDNQTINKLFESVTPEILKEISEKDDFDFHTGSIVKLLGLKRSLKTAQTLLGNEIKKILG
;
A
#
# COMPACT_ATOMS: atom_id res chain seq x y z
N GLY A 1 -8.68 -3.70 7.52
CA GLY A 1 -9.88 -3.68 6.67
C GLY A 1 -9.49 -4.03 5.24
N GLN A 2 -10.47 -4.15 4.33
CA GLN A 2 -10.22 -4.52 2.93
C GLN A 2 -10.06 -3.31 1.99
N ALA A 3 -10.28 -2.08 2.47
CA ALA A 3 -10.00 -0.87 1.70
C ALA A 3 -8.49 -0.58 1.61
N LYS A 4 -8.02 -0.19 0.42
CA LYS A 4 -6.66 0.29 0.17
C LYS A 4 -6.36 1.51 1.07
N PRO A 5 -5.32 1.47 1.91
CA PRO A 5 -5.09 2.53 2.88
C PRO A 5 -4.90 3.94 2.30
N THR A 6 -4.34 4.06 1.09
CA THR A 6 -4.01 5.33 0.43
C THR A 6 -5.16 5.96 -0.35
N THR A 7 -6.08 5.15 -0.88
CA THR A 7 -7.19 5.65 -1.72
C THR A 7 -8.57 5.43 -1.12
N ALA A 8 -8.66 4.70 0.00
CA ALA A 8 -9.89 4.20 0.60
C ALA A 8 -10.75 3.32 -0.32
N GLY A 9 -10.30 3.02 -1.55
CA GLY A 9 -10.99 2.14 -2.49
C GLY A 9 -10.85 0.68 -2.10
N GLY A 10 -11.93 -0.10 -2.21
CA GLY A 10 -11.94 -1.50 -1.79
C GLY A 10 -12.65 -2.47 -2.74
N ILE A 11 -13.12 -2.04 -3.91
CA ILE A 11 -13.93 -2.91 -4.79
C ILE A 11 -13.18 -4.20 -5.14
N TYR A 12 -11.95 -4.10 -5.62
CA TYR A 12 -11.14 -5.26 -6.00
C TYR A 12 -10.77 -6.12 -4.79
N SER A 13 -10.15 -5.53 -3.77
CA SER A 13 -9.65 -6.23 -2.59
C SER A 13 -10.78 -6.85 -1.74
N SER A 14 -11.94 -6.21 -1.68
CA SER A 14 -13.12 -6.76 -1.01
C SER A 14 -13.81 -7.84 -1.84
N GLY A 15 -13.92 -7.66 -3.16
CA GLY A 15 -14.43 -8.70 -4.06
C GLY A 15 -13.57 -9.97 -4.03
N MET A 16 -12.25 -9.81 -4.06
CA MET A 16 -11.31 -10.90 -3.84
C MET A 16 -11.45 -11.52 -2.45
N GLY A 17 -11.72 -10.71 -1.43
CA GLY A 17 -12.06 -11.18 -0.09
C GLY A 17 -13.26 -12.13 -0.11
N GLY A 18 -14.35 -11.77 -0.80
CA GLY A 18 -15.53 -12.63 -0.96
C GLY A 18 -15.21 -13.96 -1.65
N ILE A 19 -14.43 -13.94 -2.74
CA ILE A 19 -14.01 -15.16 -3.46
C ILE A 19 -13.20 -16.08 -2.54
N LEU A 20 -12.21 -15.53 -1.81
CA LEU A 20 -11.37 -16.32 -0.92
C LEU A 20 -12.15 -16.89 0.26
N ALA A 21 -13.09 -16.11 0.82
CA ALA A 21 -13.94 -16.56 1.91
C ALA A 21 -14.85 -17.71 1.48
N GLY A 22 -15.49 -17.60 0.30
CA GLY A 22 -16.32 -18.66 -0.27
C GLY A 22 -15.54 -19.96 -0.48
N LYS A 23 -14.30 -19.87 -1.00
CA LYS A 23 -13.42 -21.04 -1.17
C LYS A 23 -13.06 -21.71 0.16
N ALA A 24 -12.70 -20.93 1.18
CA ALA A 24 -12.34 -21.46 2.49
C ALA A 24 -13.53 -22.16 3.17
N ILE A 25 -14.73 -21.57 3.08
CA ILE A 25 -15.96 -22.18 3.63
C ILE A 25 -16.35 -23.45 2.87
N SER A 26 -16.31 -23.44 1.53
CA SER A 26 -16.62 -24.64 0.72
C SER A 26 -15.73 -25.81 1.14
N LYS A 27 -14.42 -25.56 1.25
CA LYS A 27 -13.46 -26.59 1.65
C LYS A 27 -13.72 -27.12 3.06
N PHE A 28 -14.03 -26.23 4.01
CA PHE A 28 -14.42 -26.62 5.37
C PHE A 28 -15.69 -27.48 5.39
N LEU A 29 -16.70 -27.15 4.59
CA LEU A 29 -17.94 -27.92 4.54
C LEU A 29 -17.74 -29.33 3.97
N GLU A 30 -16.79 -29.49 3.03
CA GLU A 30 -16.42 -30.78 2.47
C GLU A 30 -15.56 -31.62 3.42
N SER A 31 -14.63 -30.99 4.16
CA SER A 31 -13.63 -31.69 4.97
C SER A 31 -14.02 -31.85 6.45
N GLY A 32 -14.90 -30.98 6.97
CA GLY A 32 -15.16 -30.81 8.40
C GLY A 32 -14.00 -30.22 9.20
N ASN A 33 -12.88 -29.88 8.57
CA ASN A 33 -11.66 -29.46 9.25
C ASN A 33 -11.60 -27.93 9.43
N HIS A 34 -11.74 -27.46 10.67
CA HIS A 34 -11.68 -26.03 11.00
C HIS A 34 -10.40 -25.32 10.56
N SER A 35 -9.28 -26.02 10.35
CA SER A 35 -8.06 -25.37 9.84
C SER A 35 -8.24 -24.80 8.43
N ASP A 36 -9.15 -25.35 7.62
CA ASP A 36 -9.41 -24.87 6.26
C ASP A 36 -9.97 -23.44 6.23
N LEU A 37 -10.64 -22.99 7.31
CA LEU A 37 -11.10 -21.60 7.42
C LEU A 37 -9.95 -20.60 7.49
N LYS A 38 -8.76 -21.01 7.97
CA LYS A 38 -7.57 -20.16 8.03
C LYS A 38 -7.03 -19.82 6.64
N GLU A 39 -7.37 -20.61 5.62
CA GLU A 39 -6.94 -20.36 4.23
C GLU A 39 -7.42 -19.01 3.71
N TYR A 40 -8.59 -18.53 4.16
CA TYR A 40 -9.05 -17.19 3.84
C TYR A 40 -8.02 -16.13 4.23
N GLN A 41 -7.64 -16.11 5.52
CA GLN A 41 -6.72 -15.11 6.05
C GLN A 41 -5.33 -15.26 5.44
N ASN A 42 -4.85 -16.50 5.29
CA ASN A 42 -3.55 -16.79 4.69
C ASN A 42 -3.47 -16.24 3.26
N LYS A 43 -4.44 -16.60 2.41
CA LYS A 43 -4.46 -16.18 1.00
C LYS A 43 -4.69 -14.70 0.82
N TRP A 44 -5.54 -14.10 1.66
CA TRP A 44 -5.77 -12.65 1.60
C TRP A 44 -4.51 -11.88 2.00
N SER A 45 -3.84 -12.31 3.08
CA SER A 45 -2.59 -11.67 3.56
C SER A 45 -1.43 -11.87 2.59
N GLU A 46 -1.32 -13.07 2.00
CA GLU A 46 -0.34 -13.38 0.95
C GLU A 46 -0.48 -12.43 -0.25
N LYS A 47 -1.73 -12.17 -0.67
CA LYS A 47 -2.00 -11.29 -1.81
C LYS A 47 -1.88 -9.81 -1.49
N PHE A 48 -2.49 -9.34 -0.40
CA PHE A 48 -2.66 -7.90 -0.14
C PHE A 48 -1.88 -7.37 1.06
N GLY A 49 -1.48 -8.23 2.01
CA GLY A 49 -0.99 -7.81 3.32
C GLY A 49 0.22 -6.88 3.24
N LYS A 50 1.29 -7.33 2.56
CA LYS A 50 2.53 -6.53 2.42
C LYS A 50 2.29 -5.20 1.69
N GLU A 51 1.43 -5.20 0.68
CA GLU A 51 1.11 -3.97 -0.05
C GLU A 51 0.33 -3.00 0.84
N PHE A 52 -0.67 -3.49 1.58
CA PHE A 52 -1.48 -2.66 2.46
C PHE A 52 -0.65 -2.11 3.63
N GLU A 53 0.26 -2.90 4.21
CA GLU A 53 1.20 -2.40 5.24
C GLU A 53 2.05 -1.25 4.71
N ARG A 54 2.56 -1.37 3.48
CA ARG A 54 3.33 -0.30 2.84
C ARG A 54 2.48 0.92 2.52
N GLN A 55 1.24 0.74 2.09
CA GLN A 55 0.28 1.83 1.88
C GLN A 55 -0.07 2.55 3.19
N VAL A 56 -0.20 1.82 4.32
CA VAL A 56 -0.38 2.45 5.65
C VAL A 56 0.83 3.32 6.00
N PHE A 57 2.04 2.82 5.78
CA PHE A 57 3.25 3.60 6.00
C PHE A 57 3.31 4.85 5.09
N ALA A 58 3.05 4.67 3.79
CA ALA A 58 3.02 5.75 2.82
C ALA A 58 1.99 6.82 3.21
N ARG A 59 0.78 6.41 3.61
CA ARG A 59 -0.26 7.30 4.11
C ARG A 59 0.22 8.11 5.31
N LYS A 60 0.83 7.47 6.31
CA LYS A 60 1.39 8.18 7.47
C LYS A 60 2.39 9.26 7.04
N VAL A 61 3.31 8.94 6.12
CA VAL A 61 4.28 9.92 5.60
C VAL A 61 3.57 11.09 4.90
N LEU A 62 2.62 10.80 4.01
CA LEU A 62 1.88 11.81 3.26
C LEU A 62 1.03 12.71 4.17
N GLU A 63 0.41 12.17 5.23
CA GLU A 63 -0.37 12.93 6.23
C GLU A 63 0.48 13.94 7.02
N ARG A 64 1.82 13.81 7.01
CA ARG A 64 2.76 14.70 7.70
C ARG A 64 3.39 15.75 6.79
N LEU A 65 3.12 15.73 5.49
CA LEU A 65 3.64 16.74 4.56
C LEU A 65 2.82 18.02 4.60
N ASP A 66 3.50 19.17 4.64
CA ASP A 66 2.85 20.47 4.50
C ASP A 66 2.56 20.80 3.03
N ASN A 67 1.68 21.79 2.81
CA ASN A 67 1.28 22.20 1.46
C ASN A 67 2.48 22.67 0.62
N GLN A 68 3.49 23.31 1.22
CA GLN A 68 4.69 23.73 0.49
C GLN A 68 5.49 22.54 -0.02
N THR A 69 5.60 21.46 0.76
CA THR A 69 6.28 20.23 0.35
C THR A 69 5.49 19.49 -0.71
N ILE A 70 4.16 19.44 -0.58
CA ILE A 70 3.26 18.85 -1.59
C ILE A 70 3.40 19.59 -2.93
N ASN A 71 3.39 20.92 -2.94
CA ASN A 71 3.57 21.71 -4.16
C ASN A 71 4.91 21.41 -4.84
N LYS A 72 6.01 21.40 -4.06
CA LYS A 72 7.34 21.04 -4.58
C LYS A 72 7.41 19.61 -5.12
N LEU A 73 6.62 18.69 -4.57
CA LEU A 73 6.53 17.33 -5.07
C LEU A 73 5.86 17.32 -6.45
N PHE A 74 4.73 18.01 -6.63
CA PHE A 74 4.07 18.14 -7.93
C PHE A 74 4.96 18.84 -8.98
N GLU A 75 5.65 19.92 -8.61
CA GLU A 75 6.59 20.61 -9.49
C GLU A 75 7.77 19.72 -9.93
N SER A 76 8.14 18.72 -9.12
CA SER A 76 9.21 17.78 -9.44
C SER A 76 8.79 16.63 -10.36
N VAL A 77 7.50 16.50 -10.66
CA VAL A 77 6.99 15.45 -11.55
C VAL A 77 7.30 15.80 -13.00
N THR A 78 8.09 14.97 -13.67
CA THR A 78 8.44 15.12 -15.08
C THR A 78 7.67 14.14 -15.97
N PRO A 79 7.56 14.40 -17.29
CA PRO A 79 6.95 13.46 -18.23
C PRO A 79 7.59 12.07 -18.20
N GLU A 80 8.89 11.96 -17.96
CA GLU A 80 9.61 10.69 -17.85
C GLU A 80 9.14 9.91 -16.62
N ILE A 81 8.94 10.58 -15.49
CA ILE A 81 8.42 9.96 -14.25
C ILE A 81 6.98 9.48 -14.47
N LEU A 82 6.14 10.30 -15.10
CA LEU A 82 4.76 9.93 -15.42
C LEU A 82 4.72 8.72 -16.34
N LYS A 83 5.57 8.69 -17.38
CA LYS A 83 5.70 7.54 -18.28
C LYS A 83 6.14 6.29 -17.52
N GLU A 84 7.16 6.40 -16.69
CA GLU A 84 7.71 5.26 -15.96
C GLU A 84 6.75 4.70 -14.90
N ILE A 85 5.89 5.55 -14.33
CA ILE A 85 4.77 5.11 -13.47
C ILE A 85 3.70 4.45 -14.36
N SER A 86 3.21 5.13 -15.39
CA SER A 86 2.12 4.64 -16.24
C SER A 86 2.41 3.29 -16.91
N GLU A 87 3.65 2.99 -17.25
CA GLU A 87 4.02 1.75 -17.95
C GLU A 87 4.16 0.53 -17.03
N LYS A 88 4.36 0.74 -15.72
CA LYS A 88 4.71 -0.33 -14.77
C LYS A 88 3.75 -0.50 -13.62
N ASP A 89 2.79 0.41 -13.46
CA ASP A 89 2.01 0.49 -12.23
C ASP A 89 0.73 -0.33 -12.28
N ASP A 90 0.52 -1.11 -11.23
CA ASP A 90 -0.74 -1.79 -10.95
C ASP A 90 -1.50 -0.92 -9.95
N PHE A 91 -2.67 -0.42 -10.35
CA PHE A 91 -3.48 0.46 -9.50
C PHE A 91 -3.88 -0.16 -8.15
N ASP A 92 -3.94 -1.49 -8.06
CA ASP A 92 -4.22 -2.17 -6.80
C ASP A 92 -2.94 -2.41 -5.96
N PHE A 93 -1.76 -2.34 -6.58
CA PHE A 93 -0.44 -2.55 -5.98
C PHE A 93 0.55 -1.42 -6.29
N HIS A 94 0.16 -0.17 -5.96
CA HIS A 94 0.80 1.06 -6.42
C HIS A 94 1.82 1.68 -5.43
N THR A 95 2.22 0.99 -4.36
CA THR A 95 3.19 1.57 -3.41
C THR A 95 4.53 1.88 -4.09
N GLY A 96 4.93 1.13 -5.12
CA GLY A 96 6.14 1.38 -5.88
C GLY A 96 6.18 2.79 -6.48
N SER A 97 5.07 3.26 -7.02
CA SER A 97 4.94 4.60 -7.59
C SER A 97 4.96 5.69 -6.54
N ILE A 98 4.31 5.47 -5.39
CA ILE A 98 4.37 6.44 -4.27
C ILE A 98 5.81 6.59 -3.78
N VAL A 99 6.52 5.47 -3.57
CA VAL A 99 7.93 5.50 -3.14
C VAL A 99 8.79 6.22 -4.15
N LYS A 100 8.58 5.99 -5.45
CA LYS A 100 9.32 6.68 -6.50
C LYS A 100 9.08 8.18 -6.45
N LEU A 101 7.82 8.62 -6.39
CA LEU A 101 7.46 10.04 -6.30
C LEU A 101 8.08 10.71 -5.05
N LEU A 102 8.05 10.04 -3.90
CA LEU A 102 8.68 10.53 -2.68
C LEU A 102 10.22 10.53 -2.76
N GLY A 103 10.80 9.59 -3.51
CA GLY A 103 12.24 9.45 -3.74
C GLY A 103 12.83 10.44 -4.74
N LEU A 104 12.00 11.23 -5.45
CA LEU A 104 12.44 12.24 -6.43
C LEU A 104 13.29 13.34 -5.81
N LYS A 105 13.23 13.55 -4.49
CA LYS A 105 14.24 14.35 -3.79
C LYS A 105 15.50 13.53 -3.56
N ARG A 106 16.39 13.65 -4.55
CA ARG A 106 17.77 13.16 -4.63
C ARG A 106 18.72 13.71 -3.55
N SER A 107 18.29 13.77 -2.28
CA SER A 107 19.22 13.83 -1.17
C SER A 107 18.70 12.96 -0.02
N LEU A 108 19.47 11.90 0.26
CA LEU A 108 19.39 11.10 1.47
C LEU A 108 19.37 11.99 2.73
N LYS A 109 19.89 13.22 2.65
CA LYS A 109 19.91 14.22 3.72
C LYS A 109 18.53 14.81 4.02
N THR A 110 17.72 15.11 3.00
CA THR A 110 16.34 15.63 3.19
C THR A 110 15.40 14.52 3.64
N ALA A 111 15.55 13.32 3.07
CA ALA A 111 14.89 12.12 3.55
C ALA A 111 15.28 11.85 5.01
N GLN A 112 16.56 11.87 5.39
CA GLN A 112 17.01 11.74 6.79
C GLN A 112 16.52 12.87 7.70
N THR A 113 16.28 14.08 7.20
CA THR A 113 15.79 15.20 8.03
C THR A 113 14.28 15.09 8.29
N LEU A 114 13.50 14.74 7.26
CA LEU A 114 12.06 14.50 7.38
C LEU A 114 11.76 13.18 8.08
N LEU A 115 12.50 12.13 7.75
CA LEU A 115 12.32 10.79 8.29
C LEU A 115 13.04 10.60 9.64
N GLY A 116 14.17 11.25 9.92
CA GLY A 116 14.97 10.96 11.13
C GLY A 116 14.29 11.31 12.45
N ASN A 117 13.60 12.46 12.51
CA ASN A 117 12.86 12.89 13.71
C ASN A 117 11.44 12.29 13.78
N GLU A 118 10.85 11.97 12.64
CA GLU A 118 9.47 11.48 12.54
C GLU A 118 9.34 9.96 12.51
N ILE A 119 10.28 9.22 11.89
CA ILE A 119 10.33 7.75 11.92
C ILE A 119 10.59 7.26 13.33
N LYS A 120 11.46 7.93 14.11
CA LYS A 120 11.66 7.59 15.54
C LYS A 120 10.37 7.70 16.37
N LYS A 121 9.43 8.56 15.97
CA LYS A 121 8.09 8.66 16.56
C LYS A 121 7.05 7.71 15.94
N ILE A 122 7.33 7.10 14.78
CA ILE A 122 6.45 6.12 14.13
C ILE A 122 6.81 4.68 14.56
N LEU A 123 8.09 4.42 14.86
CA LEU A 123 8.62 3.13 15.30
C LEU A 123 8.74 2.97 16.82
N GLY A 124 8.55 4.06 17.58
CA GLY A 124 8.48 4.08 19.04
C GLY A 124 7.04 4.02 19.53
#